data_AF-A0A356TRV4-F1
#
_entry.id   AF-A0A356TRV4-F1
#
_cell.length_a   1.000
_cell.length_b   1.000
_cell.length_c   1.000
_cell.angle_alpha   90.00
_cell.angle_beta   90.00
_cell.angle_gamma   90.00
#
_symmetry.space_group_name_H-M   'P 1'
#
loop_
_entity.id
_entity.type
_entity.pdbx_description
1 polymer ?
#
loop_
_entity_poly.entity_id
_entity_poly.type
_entity_poly.pdbx_seq_one_letter_code
_entity_poly.pdbx_strand_id
1 'polypeptide(L)'
;MSFRTVLASCLLLAACSTETTPIPPMNDDAGTMRDSGTDSGVEPQCDNAMKDGDESGIDCGGSCPPCANGENCLSAEDCESSVCERGRCLVPNCTDGVRNGDETGTDCG
;
A
#
# COMPACT_ATOMS: atom_id res chain seq x y z
N MET A 1 8.27 -50.67 26.42
CA MET A 1 7.00 -51.37 26.70
C MET A 1 5.86 -50.38 26.47
N SER A 2 5.33 -50.24 25.25
CA SER A 2 4.07 -50.86 24.82
C SER A 2 3.12 -51.17 25.98
N PHE A 3 2.03 -50.40 26.10
CA PHE A 3 0.64 -50.89 26.12
C PHE A 3 -0.28 -49.67 25.96
N ARG A 4 -0.86 -49.49 24.77
CA ARG A 4 -2.23 -49.91 24.43
C ARG A 4 -3.25 -48.79 24.71
N THR A 5 -3.76 -48.17 23.64
CA THR A 5 -5.17 -48.29 23.20
C THR A 5 -6.14 -48.10 24.38
N VAL A 6 -6.95 -47.05 24.41
CA VAL A 6 -8.31 -47.13 23.84
C VAL A 6 -8.95 -45.74 23.93
N LEU A 7 -9.34 -45.23 22.77
CA LEU A 7 -10.60 -44.53 22.46
C LEU A 7 -10.97 -43.22 23.18
N ALA A 8 -11.08 -42.18 22.33
CA ALA A 8 -12.22 -41.27 22.22
C ALA A 8 -12.18 -39.94 22.99
N SER A 9 -12.26 -38.89 22.16
CA SER A 9 -12.83 -37.56 22.40
C SER A 9 -11.87 -36.42 22.70
N CYS A 10 -12.05 -35.36 21.91
CA CYS A 10 -11.48 -34.01 22.01
C CYS A 10 -10.12 -33.75 21.32
N LEU A 11 -10.22 -33.80 19.98
CA LEU A 11 -9.38 -33.16 18.97
C LEU A 11 -9.37 -31.62 19.12
N LEU A 12 -8.73 -31.05 20.15
CA LEU A 12 -8.55 -29.59 20.28
C LEU A 12 -7.26 -29.21 21.03
N LEU A 13 -6.10 -29.66 20.56
CA LEU A 13 -4.82 -29.09 20.97
C LEU A 13 -3.89 -28.95 19.76
N ALA A 14 -3.72 -27.69 19.34
CA ALA A 14 -2.53 -27.11 18.74
C ALA A 14 -1.70 -28.00 17.80
N ALA A 15 -2.02 -27.94 16.52
CA ALA A 15 -1.06 -28.14 15.45
C ALA A 15 -1.19 -26.98 14.46
N CYS A 16 -0.62 -25.82 14.82
CA CYS A 16 -0.28 -24.83 13.81
C CYS A 16 0.86 -25.44 12.99
N SER A 17 0.60 -25.71 11.71
CA SER A 17 1.51 -26.40 10.80
C SER A 17 2.88 -25.72 10.74
N THR A 18 3.91 -26.37 11.28
CA THR A 18 5.30 -26.01 11.00
C THR A 18 5.75 -26.76 9.74
N GLU A 19 5.44 -26.20 8.59
CA GLU A 19 6.03 -26.65 7.33
C GLU A 19 7.30 -25.82 7.10
N THR A 20 8.40 -26.25 7.71
CA THR A 20 9.75 -25.81 7.34
C THR A 20 10.08 -26.46 6.00
N THR A 21 9.81 -25.78 4.90
CA THR A 21 10.47 -26.08 3.64
C THR A 21 11.89 -25.49 3.67
N PRO A 22 12.93 -26.26 3.31
CA PRO A 22 14.27 -25.71 3.15
C PRO A 22 14.27 -24.76 1.95
N ILE A 23 14.40 -23.47 2.24
CA ILE A 23 14.59 -22.42 1.23
C ILE A 23 15.97 -22.66 0.57
N PRO A 24 16.06 -22.88 -0.75
CA PRO A 24 17.36 -22.89 -1.44
C PRO A 24 18.02 -21.50 -1.33
N PRO A 25 19.35 -21.36 -1.44
CA PRO A 25 19.98 -20.05 -1.49
C PRO A 25 19.50 -19.32 -2.75
N MET A 26 18.55 -18.41 -2.57
CA MET A 26 18.18 -17.42 -3.57
C MET A 26 19.33 -16.42 -3.64
N ASN A 27 20.31 -16.74 -4.47
CA ASN A 27 21.12 -15.73 -5.15
C ASN A 27 20.40 -15.39 -6.45
N ASP A 28 19.35 -14.60 -6.33
CA ASP A 28 18.68 -13.99 -7.46
C ASP A 28 18.70 -12.48 -7.25
N ASP A 29 19.57 -11.82 -8.01
CA ASP A 29 19.56 -10.40 -8.32
C ASP A 29 18.13 -9.93 -8.61
N ALA A 30 17.41 -9.46 -7.58
CA ALA A 30 16.24 -8.63 -7.77
C ALA A 30 16.75 -7.24 -8.16
N GLY A 31 17.09 -7.14 -9.46
CA GLY A 31 17.71 -5.99 -10.07
C GLY A 31 17.01 -4.69 -9.70
N THR A 32 17.82 -3.69 -9.36
CA THR A 32 17.46 -2.30 -9.55
C THR A 32 17.36 -2.06 -11.06
N MET A 33 16.29 -2.53 -11.69
CA MET A 33 15.92 -2.11 -13.03
C MET A 33 15.32 -0.72 -12.92
N ARG A 34 16.17 0.26 -12.61
CA ARG A 34 15.98 1.61 -13.13
C ARG A 34 16.58 1.58 -14.54
N ASP A 35 15.87 0.92 -15.44
CA ASP A 35 16.15 1.06 -16.87
C ASP A 35 15.76 2.49 -17.24
N SER A 36 16.75 3.37 -17.21
CA SER A 36 16.68 4.68 -17.83
C SER A 36 16.79 4.46 -19.34
N GLY A 37 15.67 4.38 -20.08
CA GLY A 37 15.79 4.03 -21.49
C GLY A 37 14.55 4.01 -22.39
N THR A 38 13.95 5.18 -22.61
CA THR A 38 13.42 5.65 -23.92
C THR A 38 12.20 4.95 -24.55
N ASP A 39 11.02 5.56 -24.38
CA ASP A 39 10.15 5.94 -25.52
C ASP A 39 9.27 7.17 -25.18
N SER A 40 9.72 8.33 -25.66
CA SER A 40 9.11 9.65 -25.69
C SER A 40 7.61 9.78 -25.32
N GLY A 41 7.36 10.17 -24.05
CA GLY A 41 6.05 10.65 -23.62
C GLY A 41 5.90 11.06 -22.15
N VAL A 42 6.97 11.56 -21.51
CA VAL A 42 7.03 12.02 -20.10
C VAL A 42 6.61 10.94 -19.10
N GLU A 43 7.54 10.03 -18.79
CA GLU A 43 7.42 9.16 -17.61
C GLU A 43 7.46 10.08 -16.38
N PRO A 44 6.41 10.12 -15.55
CA PRO A 44 6.32 11.06 -14.45
C PRO A 44 7.46 10.81 -13.47
N GLN A 45 8.32 11.81 -13.29
CA GLN A 45 9.46 11.70 -12.42
C GLN A 45 9.10 12.17 -11.01
N CYS A 46 8.63 11.24 -10.19
CA CYS A 46 8.13 11.47 -8.84
C CYS A 46 9.17 11.92 -7.78
N ASP A 47 10.32 12.46 -8.18
CA ASP A 47 11.42 12.87 -7.29
C ASP A 47 12.29 14.01 -7.92
N ASN A 48 11.77 14.73 -8.93
CA ASN A 48 12.53 15.74 -9.67
C ASN A 48 12.19 17.20 -9.28
N ALA A 49 11.36 17.40 -8.25
CA ALA A 49 10.88 18.68 -7.77
C ALA A 49 10.12 19.49 -8.82
N MET A 50 9.54 18.82 -9.81
CA MET A 50 8.71 19.40 -10.85
C MET A 50 7.35 18.71 -10.86
N LYS A 51 6.40 19.32 -11.58
CA LYS A 51 5.12 18.71 -11.88
C LYS A 51 5.13 18.32 -13.35
N ASP A 52 5.24 17.03 -13.64
CA ASP A 52 5.25 16.51 -15.00
C ASP A 52 4.42 15.24 -15.19
N GLY A 53 4.17 14.87 -16.45
CA GLY A 53 3.29 13.76 -16.79
C GLY A 53 1.86 13.97 -16.27
N ASP A 54 1.40 13.01 -15.46
CA ASP A 54 0.08 12.96 -14.84
C ASP A 54 0.09 13.25 -13.33
N GLU A 55 1.18 13.80 -12.80
CA GLU A 55 1.26 14.26 -11.42
C GLU A 55 0.19 15.33 -11.13
N SER A 56 -0.34 15.30 -9.91
CA SER A 56 -1.35 16.25 -9.45
C SER A 56 -0.71 17.35 -8.57
N GLY A 57 0.33 17.00 -7.83
CA GLY A 57 1.26 17.87 -7.11
C GLY A 57 2.66 17.89 -7.74
N ILE A 58 3.64 18.40 -7.00
CA ILE A 58 5.06 18.28 -7.37
C ILE A 58 5.51 16.92 -6.84
N ASP A 59 6.06 16.05 -7.70
CA ASP A 59 6.54 14.72 -7.31
C ASP A 59 5.45 13.78 -6.71
N CYS A 60 4.16 14.06 -6.92
CA CYS A 60 3.07 13.29 -6.31
C CYS A 60 1.75 13.30 -7.11
N GLY A 61 0.94 12.26 -6.92
CA GLY A 61 -0.36 12.06 -7.55
C GLY A 61 -0.31 11.37 -8.92
N GLY A 62 -1.46 10.87 -9.39
CA GLY A 62 -1.55 10.08 -10.62
C GLY A 62 -0.77 8.77 -10.53
N SER A 63 0.26 8.65 -11.35
CA SER A 63 1.19 7.51 -11.40
C SER A 63 2.29 7.59 -10.34
N CYS A 64 2.38 8.72 -9.63
CA CYS A 64 3.29 8.94 -8.52
C CYS A 64 2.64 8.59 -7.16
N PRO A 65 3.43 8.51 -6.07
CA PRO A 65 2.88 8.33 -4.74
C PRO A 65 1.80 9.36 -4.40
N PRO A 66 0.79 9.01 -3.60
CA PRO A 66 -0.26 9.95 -3.23
C PRO A 66 0.31 11.17 -2.50
N CYS A 67 -0.25 12.32 -2.81
CA CYS A 67 0.13 13.60 -2.24
C CYS A 67 -0.30 13.71 -0.77
N ALA A 68 0.54 14.40 0.01
CA ALA A 68 0.28 14.68 1.42
C ALA A 68 -0.88 15.68 1.60
N ASN A 69 -1.44 15.74 2.81
CA ASN A 69 -2.46 16.73 3.15
C ASN A 69 -1.94 18.16 2.95
N GLY A 70 -2.68 18.96 2.20
CA GLY A 70 -2.34 20.34 1.84
C GLY A 70 -1.68 20.49 0.47
N GLU A 71 -1.27 19.39 -0.17
CA GLU A 71 -0.71 19.39 -1.52
C GLU A 71 -1.80 19.49 -2.58
N ASN A 72 -1.39 19.82 -3.81
CA ASN A 72 -2.31 19.92 -4.93
C ASN A 72 -2.77 18.52 -5.38
N CYS A 73 -4.03 18.42 -5.78
CA CYS A 73 -4.62 17.19 -6.28
C CYS A 73 -5.60 17.47 -7.42
N LEU A 74 -5.87 16.47 -8.26
CA LEU A 74 -6.87 16.53 -9.32
C LEU A 74 -8.08 15.64 -8.99
N SER A 75 -7.83 14.52 -8.32
CA SER A 75 -8.81 13.52 -7.92
C SER A 75 -8.60 13.09 -6.47
N ALA A 76 -9.65 12.52 -5.88
CA ALA A 76 -9.61 11.94 -4.53
C ALA A 76 -8.46 10.93 -4.39
N GLU A 77 -8.27 10.04 -5.38
CA GLU A 77 -7.23 9.02 -5.37
C GLU A 77 -5.79 9.57 -5.37
N ASP A 78 -5.60 10.84 -5.74
CA ASP A 78 -4.28 11.47 -5.71
C ASP A 78 -3.80 11.78 -4.30
N CYS A 79 -4.69 11.75 -3.31
CA CYS A 79 -4.39 12.15 -1.94
C CYS A 79 -4.23 10.94 -1.03
N GLU A 80 -3.30 11.01 -0.07
CA GLU A 80 -3.17 9.98 0.96
C GLU A 80 -4.47 9.86 1.79
N SER A 81 -5.14 10.99 2.02
CA SER A 81 -6.46 11.04 2.64
C SER A 81 -7.59 10.54 1.75
N SER A 82 -7.36 10.27 0.47
CA SER A 82 -8.42 10.04 -0.51
C SER A 82 -9.44 11.19 -0.62
N VAL A 83 -9.10 12.40 -0.16
CA VAL A 83 -10.00 13.56 -0.17
C VAL A 83 -9.31 14.72 -0.88
N CYS A 84 -9.72 14.96 -2.11
CA CYS A 84 -9.31 16.11 -2.91
C CYS A 84 -10.44 17.12 -2.96
N GLU A 85 -10.33 18.23 -2.23
CA GLU A 85 -11.33 19.30 -2.25
C GLU A 85 -10.70 20.62 -2.65
N ARG A 86 -11.36 21.33 -3.57
CA ARG A 86 -10.87 22.60 -4.12
C ARG A 86 -9.46 22.50 -4.73
N GLY A 87 -9.11 21.33 -5.23
CA GLY A 87 -7.80 21.03 -5.83
C GLY A 87 -6.67 20.86 -4.81
N ARG A 88 -6.98 20.61 -3.53
CA ARG A 88 -6.00 20.26 -2.50
C ARG A 88 -6.42 19.06 -1.66
N CYS A 89 -5.42 18.27 -1.26
CA CYS A 89 -5.62 17.17 -0.34
C CYS A 89 -6.02 17.70 1.02
N LEU A 90 -7.19 17.34 1.52
CA LEU A 90 -7.61 17.74 2.86
C LEU A 90 -7.15 16.70 3.88
N VAL A 91 -6.98 17.16 5.12
CA VAL A 91 -6.79 16.25 6.26
C VAL A 91 -8.06 15.40 6.41
N PRO A 92 -7.91 14.07 6.58
CA PRO A 92 -9.04 13.17 6.83
C PRO A 92 -9.89 13.71 7.98
N ASN A 93 -11.20 13.83 7.77
CA ASN A 93 -12.13 14.34 8.77
C ASN A 93 -13.20 13.31 9.09
N CYS A 94 -13.58 13.21 10.36
CA CYS A 94 -14.57 12.25 10.86
C CYS A 94 -16.01 12.39 10.31
N THR A 95 -16.22 13.29 9.35
CA THR A 95 -17.51 13.62 8.76
C THR A 95 -17.41 13.89 7.25
N ASP A 96 -16.29 13.55 6.61
CA ASP A 96 -16.06 13.80 5.19
C ASP A 96 -16.67 12.70 4.29
N GLY A 97 -17.25 11.64 4.90
CA GLY A 97 -17.89 10.54 4.18
C GLY A 97 -16.92 9.63 3.45
N VAL A 98 -15.62 9.69 3.77
CA VAL A 98 -14.55 8.88 3.18
C VAL A 98 -13.78 8.20 4.30
N ARG A 99 -13.70 6.85 4.29
CA ARG A 99 -12.93 6.12 5.33
C ARG A 99 -11.43 6.33 5.15
N ASN A 100 -10.82 7.22 5.92
CA ASN A 100 -9.41 7.59 5.80
C ASN A 100 -8.76 7.91 7.16
N GLY A 101 -7.43 8.03 7.22
CA GLY A 101 -6.70 8.36 8.47
C GLY A 101 -6.88 7.34 9.61
N ASP A 102 -7.14 7.82 10.82
CA ASP A 102 -7.37 7.01 12.03
C ASP A 102 -8.80 6.44 12.13
N GLU A 103 -9.62 6.60 11.09
CA GLU A 103 -11.00 6.18 11.15
C GLU A 103 -11.18 4.64 11.04
N THR A 104 -11.93 4.06 11.98
CA THR A 104 -12.31 2.64 11.97
C THR A 104 -13.45 2.33 10.98
N GLY A 105 -14.18 3.35 10.53
CA GLY A 105 -15.34 3.33 9.61
C GLY A 105 -15.39 4.64 8.79
N THR A 106 -16.24 4.75 7.76
CA THR A 106 -16.32 5.91 6.84
C THR A 106 -16.58 7.28 7.49
N ASP A 107 -16.92 7.30 8.78
CA ASP A 107 -17.05 8.49 9.63
C ASP A 107 -16.94 8.06 11.12
N CYS A 108 -16.13 7.04 11.45
CA CYS A 108 -16.13 6.41 12.79
C CYS A 108 -14.75 6.46 13.46
N GLY A 109 -14.63 7.23 14.56
CA GLY A 109 -13.48 7.27 15.46
C GLY A 109 -13.66 6.45 16.73
#